data_AF-A0A7X3TQX4-F1
#
_entry.id   AF-A0A7X3TQX4-F1
#
_cell.length_a   1.000
_cell.length_b   1.000
_cell.length_c   1.000
_cell.angle_alpha   90.00
_cell.angle_beta   90.00
_cell.angle_gamma   90.00
#
_symmetry.space_group_name_H-M   'P 1'
#
loop_
_entity.id
_entity.type
_entity.pdbx_description
1 polymer ?
#
loop_
_entity_poly.entity_id
_entity_poly.type
_entity_poly.pdbx_seq_one_letter_code
_entity_poly.pdbx_strand_id
1 'polypeptide(L)'
;MTSPTAAPTYREEHTGQGAASGLTLRSLVLGVIQVLVVCLGAPYAIWVLGSSEITWSFFPIAVGFSFCCLILLNILLKTINPGWALRPAEMITVVVMGLVTTGIPIFMMGYVLSIPTTPYYFASAENQWGTYVLPYLPTWLLPSNDGLAMTWFFEGLPIGEPMPWGTLLDAWAMPLFWWLSFIWTLYAVCFCLVVILRKQWVERERLAYPLMEVPQALVADADGPARVPAVLRNKVFWMGAAIPLCIV
;
A
#
# COMPACT_ATOMS: atom_id res chain seq x y z
N MET A 1 -49.05 -1.12 -42.42
CA MET A 1 -48.50 -2.04 -41.40
C MET A 1 -47.00 -2.15 -41.65
N THR A 2 -46.22 -1.32 -40.96
CA THR A 2 -44.76 -1.27 -41.05
C THR A 2 -44.17 -2.27 -40.05
N SER A 3 -43.37 -3.21 -40.55
CA SER A 3 -42.67 -4.21 -39.74
C SER A 3 -41.59 -3.54 -38.88
N PRO A 4 -41.44 -3.86 -37.58
CA PRO A 4 -40.35 -3.32 -36.77
C PRO A 4 -39.04 -4.03 -37.12
N THR A 5 -38.05 -3.22 -37.51
CA THR A 5 -36.68 -3.63 -37.76
C THR A 5 -36.04 -4.07 -36.44
N ALA A 6 -35.60 -5.32 -36.36
CA ALA A 6 -34.93 -5.85 -35.17
C ALA A 6 -33.59 -5.13 -34.94
N ALA A 7 -33.39 -4.64 -33.71
CA ALA A 7 -32.14 -4.02 -33.29
C ALA A 7 -30.99 -5.05 -33.28
N PRO A 8 -29.76 -4.67 -33.66
CA PRO A 8 -28.62 -5.58 -33.63
C PRO A 8 -28.27 -5.94 -32.18
N THR A 9 -28.31 -7.22 -31.88
CA THR A 9 -27.82 -7.78 -30.61
C THR A 9 -26.29 -7.72 -30.62
N TYR A 10 -25.72 -6.83 -29.81
CA TYR A 10 -24.29 -6.83 -29.51
C TYR A 10 -23.98 -8.11 -28.71
N ARG A 11 -23.46 -9.14 -29.38
CA ARG A 11 -22.82 -10.27 -28.70
C ARG A 11 -21.47 -9.76 -28.20
N GLU A 12 -21.35 -9.58 -26.89
CA GLU A 12 -20.05 -9.52 -26.24
C GLU A 12 -19.38 -10.88 -26.45
N GLU A 13 -18.45 -10.94 -27.42
CA GLU A 13 -17.47 -12.02 -27.47
C GLU A 13 -16.54 -11.85 -26.26
N HIS A 14 -16.96 -12.39 -25.12
CA HIS A 14 -16.03 -12.80 -24.08
C HIS A 14 -15.20 -13.94 -24.65
N THR A 15 -14.16 -13.60 -25.42
CA THR A 15 -13.06 -14.50 -25.70
C THR A 15 -12.42 -14.82 -24.35
N GLY A 16 -12.82 -15.96 -23.80
CA GLY A 16 -12.20 -16.61 -22.65
C GLY A 16 -10.80 -17.08 -23.02
N GLN A 17 -9.89 -16.15 -23.31
CA GLN A 17 -8.48 -16.40 -23.06
C GLN A 17 -8.36 -16.44 -21.54
N GLY A 18 -8.21 -17.64 -20.97
CA GLY A 18 -7.95 -17.79 -19.54
C GLY A 18 -6.79 -16.88 -19.18
N ALA A 19 -7.09 -15.78 -18.48
CA ALA A 19 -6.09 -14.79 -18.12
C ALA A 19 -5.03 -15.54 -17.30
N ALA A 20 -3.83 -15.69 -17.87
CA ALA A 20 -2.75 -16.35 -17.18
C ALA A 20 -2.55 -15.64 -15.84
N SER A 21 -2.62 -16.40 -14.74
CA SER A 21 -2.51 -15.84 -13.39
C SER A 21 -1.25 -14.97 -13.29
N GLY A 22 -1.42 -13.72 -12.87
CA GLY A 22 -0.28 -12.83 -12.55
C GLY A 22 0.48 -13.25 -11.30
N LEU A 23 -0.10 -14.17 -10.51
CA LEU A 23 0.52 -14.70 -9.31
C LEU A 23 1.46 -15.86 -9.67
N THR A 24 2.73 -15.54 -9.83
CA THR A 24 3.82 -16.49 -10.05
C THR A 24 4.83 -16.36 -8.92
N LEU A 25 5.74 -17.32 -8.77
CA LEU A 25 6.82 -17.20 -7.77
C LEU A 25 7.68 -15.94 -8.02
N ARG A 26 7.88 -15.56 -9.28
CA ARG A 26 8.67 -14.37 -9.65
C ARG A 26 7.98 -13.08 -9.22
N SER A 27 6.69 -12.93 -9.53
CA SER A 27 5.92 -11.75 -9.12
C SER A 27 5.76 -11.68 -7.60
N LEU A 28 5.59 -12.82 -6.93
CA LEU A 28 5.53 -12.88 -5.48
C LEU A 28 6.85 -12.42 -4.83
N VAL A 29 8.00 -12.94 -5.29
CA VAL A 29 9.32 -12.55 -4.75
C VAL A 29 9.58 -11.06 -4.97
N LEU A 30 9.37 -10.55 -6.18
CA LEU A 30 9.57 -9.14 -6.50
C LEU A 30 8.60 -8.24 -5.72
N GLY A 31 7.35 -8.67 -5.57
CA GLY A 31 6.35 -7.97 -4.78
C GLY A 31 6.71 -7.92 -3.29
N VAL A 32 7.16 -9.03 -2.70
CA VAL A 32 7.62 -9.07 -1.30
C VAL A 32 8.84 -8.18 -1.10
N ILE A 33 9.81 -8.19 -2.02
CA ILE A 33 10.96 -7.28 -1.97
C ILE A 33 10.47 -5.83 -1.95
N GLN A 34 9.55 -5.47 -2.84
CA GLN A 34 8.97 -4.13 -2.87
C GLN A 34 8.26 -3.79 -1.55
N VAL A 35 7.45 -4.71 -1.01
CA VAL A 35 6.76 -4.53 0.28
C VAL A 35 7.77 -4.24 1.39
N LEU A 36 8.85 -5.03 1.49
CA LEU A 36 9.88 -4.85 2.51
C LEU A 36 10.60 -3.51 2.34
N VAL A 37 10.97 -3.14 1.12
CA VAL A 37 11.61 -1.85 0.82
C VAL A 37 10.72 -0.69 1.24
N VAL A 38 9.41 -0.76 0.96
CA VAL A 38 8.45 0.30 1.32
C VAL A 38 8.24 0.34 2.85
N CYS A 39 7.99 -0.81 3.47
CA CYS A 39 7.71 -0.89 4.92
C CYS A 39 8.90 -0.51 5.80
N LEU A 40 10.14 -0.75 5.35
CA LEU A 40 11.35 -0.37 6.09
C LEU A 40 11.85 1.02 5.67
N GLY A 41 11.83 1.30 4.37
CA GLY A 41 12.38 2.51 3.81
C GLY A 41 11.54 3.75 4.08
N ALA A 42 10.20 3.66 3.99
CA ALA A 42 9.35 4.83 4.20
C ALA A 42 9.40 5.35 5.65
N PRO A 43 9.23 4.51 6.71
CA PRO A 43 9.37 4.98 8.08
C PRO A 43 10.77 5.53 8.39
N TYR A 44 11.82 4.92 7.83
CA TYR A 44 13.18 5.43 7.98
C TYR A 44 13.35 6.80 7.31
N ALA A 45 12.81 6.97 6.10
CA ALA A 45 12.89 8.22 5.35
C ALA A 45 12.20 9.38 6.10
N ILE A 46 10.98 9.17 6.61
CA ILE A 46 10.26 10.21 7.36
C ILE A 46 10.88 10.45 8.74
N TRP A 47 11.00 9.41 9.58
CA TRP A 47 11.27 9.58 11.01
C TRP A 47 12.76 9.73 11.34
N VAL A 48 13.66 9.19 10.50
CA VAL A 48 15.11 9.26 10.74
C VAL A 48 15.77 10.31 9.86
N LEU A 49 15.47 10.32 8.56
CA LEU A 49 16.09 11.26 7.62
C LEU A 49 15.37 12.63 7.56
N GLY A 50 14.14 12.74 8.07
CA GLY A 50 13.35 13.96 7.95
C GLY A 50 12.98 14.30 6.50
N SER A 51 12.90 13.29 5.63
CA SER A 51 12.51 13.42 4.22
C SER A 51 11.01 13.64 4.07
N SER A 52 10.59 14.09 2.87
CA SER A 52 9.19 14.12 2.48
C SER A 52 8.57 12.71 2.37
N GLU A 53 7.25 12.65 2.56
CA GLU A 53 6.45 11.43 2.47
C GLU A 53 6.44 10.81 1.08
N ILE A 54 7.16 9.71 0.90
CA ILE A 54 7.22 8.99 -0.39
C ILE A 54 6.01 8.08 -0.66
N THR A 55 5.16 7.86 0.35
CA THR A 55 3.99 6.98 0.26
C THR A 55 2.68 7.74 0.13
N TRP A 56 2.71 9.07 0.33
CA TRP A 56 1.53 9.92 0.39
C TRP A 56 1.36 10.72 -0.91
N SER A 57 0.74 10.09 -1.91
CA SER A 57 0.42 10.70 -3.21
C SER A 57 -0.63 9.88 -3.94
N PHE A 58 -1.30 10.46 -4.94
CA PHE A 58 -2.30 9.73 -5.73
C PHE A 58 -1.68 8.49 -6.40
N PHE A 59 -0.49 8.63 -6.98
CA PHE A 59 0.38 7.50 -7.34
C PHE A 59 1.65 7.59 -6.47
N PRO A 60 1.74 6.79 -5.38
CA PRO A 60 2.83 6.88 -4.43
C PRO A 60 4.21 6.77 -5.08
N ILE A 61 5.11 7.70 -4.76
CA ILE A 61 6.47 7.75 -5.33
C ILE A 61 7.20 6.44 -5.07
N ALA A 62 7.06 5.86 -3.88
CA ALA A 62 7.69 4.59 -3.53
C ALA A 62 7.30 3.44 -4.49
N VAL A 63 6.04 3.40 -4.94
CA VAL A 63 5.54 2.40 -5.89
C VAL A 63 5.87 2.78 -7.33
N GLY A 64 5.76 4.07 -7.68
CA GLY A 64 6.07 4.54 -9.02
C GLY A 64 7.53 4.37 -9.38
N PHE A 65 8.43 4.72 -8.45
CA PHE A 65 9.86 4.51 -8.60
C PHE A 65 10.21 3.03 -8.70
N SER A 66 9.70 2.19 -7.79
CA SER A 66 9.96 0.74 -7.85
C SER A 66 9.42 0.11 -9.13
N PHE A 67 8.29 0.60 -9.65
CA PHE A 67 7.74 0.16 -10.92
C PHE A 67 8.59 0.59 -12.12
N CYS A 68 9.12 1.81 -12.13
CA CYS A 68 10.12 2.24 -13.13
C CYS A 68 11.35 1.33 -13.09
N CYS A 69 11.87 1.01 -11.90
CA CYS A 69 12.96 0.04 -11.74
C CYS A 69 12.58 -1.35 -12.27
N LEU A 70 11.35 -1.82 -12.03
CA LEU A 70 10.84 -3.08 -12.54
C LEU A 70 10.75 -3.11 -14.08
N ILE A 71 10.33 -2.00 -14.70
CA ILE A 71 10.31 -1.85 -16.17
C ILE A 71 11.73 -1.92 -16.72
N LEU A 72 12.68 -1.20 -16.13
CA LEU A 72 14.09 -1.23 -16.54
C LEU A 72 14.71 -2.63 -16.37
N LEU A 73 14.39 -3.31 -15.26
CA LEU A 73 14.78 -4.70 -15.03
C LEU A 73 14.20 -5.62 -16.11
N ASN A 74 12.92 -5.46 -16.46
CA ASN A 74 12.30 -6.29 -17.49
C ASN A 74 12.93 -6.06 -18.88
N ILE A 75 13.24 -4.80 -19.23
CA ILE A 75 13.98 -4.46 -20.44
C ILE A 75 15.34 -5.19 -20.45
N LEU A 76 16.08 -5.13 -19.35
CA LEU A 76 17.38 -5.81 -19.21
C LEU A 76 17.24 -7.33 -19.34
N LEU A 77 16.28 -7.95 -18.64
CA LEU A 77 16.03 -9.39 -18.73
C LEU A 77 15.74 -9.81 -20.17
N LYS A 78 14.89 -9.04 -20.88
CA LYS A 78 14.54 -9.30 -22.28
C LYS A 78 15.70 -9.09 -23.26
N THR A 79 16.67 -8.23 -22.91
CA THR A 79 17.90 -8.06 -23.71
C THR A 79 18.86 -9.25 -23.57
N ILE A 80 18.91 -9.87 -22.39
CA ILE A 80 19.75 -11.04 -22.10
C ILE A 80 19.09 -12.31 -22.64
N ASN A 81 17.83 -12.56 -22.25
CA ASN A 81 17.05 -13.70 -22.70
C ASN A 81 15.55 -13.36 -22.67
N PRO A 82 14.85 -13.36 -23.83
CA PRO A 82 13.41 -13.13 -23.87
C PRO A 82 12.57 -14.05 -22.97
N GLY A 83 13.03 -15.27 -22.67
CA GLY A 83 12.35 -16.20 -21.77
C GLY A 83 12.39 -15.82 -20.28
N TRP A 84 13.21 -14.83 -19.91
CA TRP A 84 13.26 -14.29 -18.54
C TRP A 84 12.36 -13.08 -18.36
N ALA A 85 11.79 -12.53 -19.44
CA ALA A 85 10.90 -11.39 -19.36
C ALA A 85 9.70 -11.69 -18.45
N LEU A 86 9.33 -10.69 -17.66
CA LEU A 86 8.14 -10.70 -16.84
C LEU A 86 6.91 -10.44 -17.71
N ARG A 87 5.84 -11.18 -17.42
CA ARG A 87 4.55 -11.00 -18.07
C ARG A 87 3.86 -9.73 -17.56
N PRO A 88 2.99 -9.09 -18.36
CA PRO A 88 2.19 -7.94 -17.92
C PRO A 88 1.48 -8.20 -16.59
N ALA A 89 0.85 -9.38 -16.45
CA ALA A 89 0.13 -9.75 -15.24
C ALA A 89 1.04 -9.85 -14.00
N GLU A 90 2.28 -10.37 -14.16
CA GLU A 90 3.26 -10.45 -13.08
C GLU A 90 3.67 -9.04 -12.60
N MET A 91 3.91 -8.13 -13.53
CA MET A 91 4.29 -6.75 -13.23
C MET A 91 3.16 -5.97 -12.55
N ILE A 92 1.91 -6.15 -13.01
CA ILE A 92 0.74 -5.56 -12.38
C ILE A 92 0.55 -6.10 -10.96
N THR A 93 0.79 -7.40 -10.71
CA THR A 93 0.74 -7.97 -9.36
C THR A 93 1.74 -7.27 -8.42
N VAL A 94 2.97 -7.04 -8.86
CA VAL A 94 3.99 -6.32 -8.07
C VAL A 94 3.54 -4.89 -7.74
N VAL A 95 2.98 -4.17 -8.70
CA VAL A 95 2.42 -2.81 -8.48
C VAL A 95 1.29 -2.82 -7.48
N VAL A 96 0.33 -3.74 -7.62
CA VAL A 96 -0.82 -3.87 -6.71
C VAL A 96 -0.35 -4.17 -5.28
N MET A 97 0.62 -5.07 -5.10
CA MET A 97 1.22 -5.34 -3.79
C MET A 97 1.83 -4.07 -3.19
N GLY A 98 2.52 -3.27 -4.00
CA GLY A 98 3.03 -1.96 -3.62
C GLY A 98 1.98 -0.98 -3.13
N LEU A 99 0.92 -0.79 -3.93
CA LEU A 99 -0.15 0.18 -3.63
C LEU A 99 -0.89 -0.18 -2.34
N VAL A 100 -1.15 -1.48 -2.13
CA VAL A 100 -1.73 -1.98 -0.87
C VAL A 100 -0.78 -1.69 0.29
N THR A 101 0.52 -1.89 0.10
CA THR A 101 1.55 -1.62 1.12
C THR A 101 1.65 -0.14 1.46
N THR A 102 1.47 0.78 0.52
CA THR A 102 1.54 2.21 0.86
C THR A 102 0.34 2.68 1.68
N GLY A 103 -0.83 2.03 1.55
CA GLY A 103 -2.06 2.46 2.21
C GLY A 103 -2.30 1.89 3.61
N ILE A 104 -1.79 0.69 3.92
CA ILE A 104 -2.17 -0.03 5.15
C ILE A 104 -1.11 0.12 6.27
N PRO A 105 0.11 -0.39 6.16
CA PRO A 105 0.95 -0.65 7.33
C PRO A 105 1.58 0.61 7.94
N ILE A 106 1.98 1.60 7.12
CA ILE A 106 2.85 2.69 7.59
C ILE A 106 2.16 3.57 8.63
N PHE A 107 1.03 4.18 8.26
CA PHE A 107 0.31 5.07 9.16
C PHE A 107 -0.55 4.31 10.16
N MET A 108 -1.16 3.20 9.75
CA MET A 108 -2.01 2.42 10.65
C MET A 108 -1.20 1.95 11.86
N MET A 109 -0.01 1.38 11.66
CA MET A 109 0.80 0.92 12.79
C MET A 109 1.32 2.08 13.64
N GLY A 110 1.72 3.20 13.02
CA GLY A 110 2.11 4.41 13.74
C GLY A 110 1.01 4.92 14.66
N TYR A 111 -0.23 5.05 14.15
CA TYR A 111 -1.38 5.51 14.93
C TYR A 111 -1.82 4.53 16.02
N VAL A 112 -1.82 3.23 15.73
CA VAL A 112 -2.20 2.18 16.70
C VAL A 112 -1.26 2.15 17.89
N LEU A 113 0.02 2.46 17.69
CA LEU A 113 0.99 2.49 18.78
C LEU A 113 1.02 3.85 19.50
N SER A 114 0.87 4.97 18.78
CA SER A 114 0.99 6.32 19.36
C SER A 114 -0.28 6.84 20.03
N ILE A 115 -1.45 6.61 19.45
CA ILE A 115 -2.71 7.18 19.97
C ILE A 115 -3.06 6.59 21.35
N PRO A 116 -3.04 5.26 21.57
CA PRO A 116 -3.47 4.69 22.84
C PRO A 116 -2.50 4.97 23.99
N THR A 117 -1.22 5.20 23.68
CA THR A 117 -0.17 5.46 24.67
C THR A 117 -0.13 6.92 25.12
N THR A 118 -0.64 7.83 24.29
CA THR A 118 -0.58 9.29 24.50
C THR A 118 -1.18 9.73 25.84
N PRO A 119 -2.39 9.28 26.25
CA PRO A 119 -3.00 9.76 27.48
C PRO A 119 -2.21 9.42 28.75
N TYR A 120 -1.53 8.27 28.81
CA TYR A 120 -0.73 7.88 29.96
C TYR A 120 0.66 8.52 29.96
N TYR A 121 1.32 8.60 28.80
CA TYR A 121 2.68 9.14 28.72
C TYR A 121 2.72 10.67 28.82
N PHE A 122 1.79 11.37 28.16
CA PHE A 122 1.76 12.84 28.13
C PHE A 122 0.90 13.45 29.24
N ALA A 123 0.37 12.68 30.20
CA ALA A 123 -0.36 13.24 31.33
C ALA A 123 0.56 14.15 32.16
N SER A 124 0.16 15.41 32.35
CA SER A 124 0.92 16.40 33.09
C SER A 124 0.03 17.20 34.04
N ALA A 125 0.64 17.99 34.94
CA ALA A 125 -0.11 18.86 35.85
C ALA A 125 -0.84 19.99 35.09
N GLU A 126 -0.33 20.37 33.92
CA GLU A 126 -0.87 21.44 33.07
C GLU A 126 -2.10 20.98 32.28
N ASN A 127 -2.06 19.77 31.68
CA ASN A 127 -3.20 19.25 30.93
C ASN A 127 -4.23 18.52 31.81
N GLN A 128 -3.84 18.12 33.02
CA GLN A 128 -4.67 17.46 34.02
C GLN A 128 -5.38 16.19 33.50
N TRP A 129 -4.80 15.53 32.49
CA TRP A 129 -5.37 14.31 31.92
C TRP A 129 -5.48 13.18 32.93
N GLY A 130 -4.54 13.10 33.88
CA GLY A 130 -4.60 12.15 35.00
C GLY A 130 -5.85 12.28 35.87
N THR A 131 -6.38 13.50 36.02
CA THR A 131 -7.54 13.78 36.87
C THR A 131 -8.85 13.73 36.09
N TYR A 132 -8.87 14.28 34.88
CA TYR A 132 -10.13 14.52 34.15
C TYR A 132 -10.35 13.62 32.94
N VAL A 133 -9.33 12.90 32.45
CA VAL A 133 -9.44 12.10 31.23
C VAL A 133 -9.25 10.61 31.54
N LEU A 134 -8.08 10.24 32.07
CA LEU A 134 -7.71 8.85 32.33
C LEU A 134 -8.74 8.06 33.17
N PRO A 135 -9.37 8.62 34.22
CA PRO A 135 -10.36 7.88 35.01
C PRO A 135 -11.62 7.44 34.24
N TYR A 136 -11.90 8.07 33.11
CA TYR A 136 -13.06 7.77 32.27
C TYR A 136 -12.72 6.91 31.06
N LEU A 137 -11.44 6.59 30.86
CA LEU A 137 -11.00 5.76 29.75
C LEU A 137 -10.88 4.29 30.17
N PRO A 138 -11.28 3.34 29.30
CA PRO A 138 -11.18 1.93 29.60
C PRO A 138 -9.72 1.47 29.65
N THR A 139 -9.31 0.88 30.76
CA THR A 139 -7.94 0.39 30.99
C THR A 139 -7.53 -0.74 30.05
N TRP A 140 -8.49 -1.47 29.47
CA TRP A 140 -8.20 -2.53 28.50
C TRP A 140 -7.90 -2.01 27.08
N LEU A 141 -8.16 -0.73 26.79
CA LEU A 141 -7.96 -0.13 25.47
C LEU A 141 -6.68 0.71 25.40
N LEU A 142 -6.17 1.16 26.55
CA LEU A 142 -4.96 1.95 26.67
C LEU A 142 -3.90 1.15 27.42
N PRO A 143 -2.68 1.03 26.89
CA PRO A 143 -1.60 0.39 27.63
C PRO A 143 -1.20 1.25 28.83
N SER A 144 -1.14 0.63 30.02
CA SER A 144 -0.77 1.34 31.25
C SER A 144 0.72 1.68 31.28
N ASN A 145 1.09 2.71 32.05
CA ASN A 145 2.49 3.03 32.34
C ASN A 145 2.99 2.34 33.62
N ASP A 146 2.32 1.26 34.06
CA ASP A 146 2.77 0.48 35.20
C ASP A 146 4.13 -0.17 34.88
N GLY A 147 5.08 -0.09 35.80
CA GLY A 147 6.43 -0.61 35.56
C GLY A 147 7.18 0.11 34.44
N LEU A 148 6.84 1.38 34.17
CA LEU A 148 7.50 2.27 33.18
C LEU A 148 7.32 1.84 31.72
N ALA A 149 6.33 0.99 31.39
CA ALA A 149 6.15 0.46 30.05
C ALA A 149 5.97 1.53 28.95
N MET A 150 5.23 2.62 29.22
CA MET A 150 5.07 3.72 28.26
C MET A 150 6.31 4.61 28.22
N THR A 151 6.92 4.84 29.38
CA THR A 151 8.17 5.60 29.49
C THR A 151 9.25 4.96 28.62
N TRP A 152 9.47 3.65 28.72
CA TRP A 152 10.44 2.93 27.89
C TRP A 152 10.04 2.83 26.41
N PHE A 153 8.75 2.85 26.09
CA PHE A 153 8.30 2.90 24.70
C PHE A 153 8.71 4.21 24.01
N PHE A 154 8.59 5.35 24.71
CA PHE A 154 8.92 6.66 24.14
C PHE A 154 10.39 7.07 24.32
N GLU A 155 10.97 6.83 25.50
CA GLU A 155 12.33 7.26 25.84
C GLU A 155 13.39 6.20 25.52
N GLY A 156 12.96 4.96 25.30
CA GLY A 156 13.84 3.80 25.14
C GLY A 156 14.20 3.14 26.48
N LEU A 157 14.64 1.88 26.41
CA LEU A 157 15.13 1.14 27.57
C LEU A 157 16.55 1.64 27.94
N PRO A 158 16.87 1.83 29.24
CA PRO A 158 18.23 2.17 29.67
C PRO A 158 19.28 1.17 29.16
N ILE A 159 20.46 1.69 28.82
CA ILE A 159 21.55 0.86 28.27
C ILE A 159 22.01 -0.15 29.32
N GLY A 160 21.97 -1.44 28.97
CA GLY A 160 22.44 -2.54 29.82
C GLY A 160 21.34 -3.24 30.63
N GLU A 161 20.11 -2.74 30.62
CA GLU A 161 18.97 -3.42 31.24
C GLU A 161 18.47 -4.57 30.34
N PRO A 162 18.10 -5.73 30.93
CA PRO A 162 17.47 -6.80 30.16
C PRO A 162 16.08 -6.39 29.69
N MET A 163 15.68 -6.86 28.50
CA MET A 163 14.38 -6.54 27.93
C MET A 163 13.23 -7.04 28.83
N PRO A 164 12.37 -6.14 29.35
CA PRO A 164 11.35 -6.49 30.34
C PRO A 164 10.08 -6.99 29.64
N TRP A 165 10.18 -8.15 28.99
CA TRP A 165 9.07 -8.74 28.21
C TRP A 165 7.79 -8.92 29.00
N GLY A 166 7.88 -9.24 30.30
CA GLY A 166 6.70 -9.41 31.17
C GLY A 166 5.89 -8.12 31.30
N THR A 167 6.53 -7.01 31.70
CA THR A 167 5.83 -5.73 31.89
C THR A 167 5.30 -5.18 30.57
N LEU A 168 6.04 -5.36 29.47
CA LEU A 168 5.58 -4.96 28.12
C LEU A 168 4.39 -5.80 27.66
N LEU A 169 4.41 -7.12 27.84
CA LEU A 169 3.27 -7.97 27.46
C LEU A 169 2.04 -7.65 28.30
N ASP A 170 2.21 -7.44 29.60
CA ASP A 170 1.11 -7.09 30.51
C ASP A 170 0.45 -5.76 30.12
N ALA A 171 1.25 -4.75 29.78
CA ALA A 171 0.75 -3.45 29.35
C ALA A 171 0.09 -3.47 27.97
N TRP A 172 0.63 -4.24 27.01
CA TRP A 172 0.26 -4.12 25.59
C TRP A 172 -0.65 -5.21 25.06
N ALA A 173 -0.66 -6.42 25.62
CA ALA A 173 -1.36 -7.56 25.02
C ALA A 173 -2.87 -7.31 24.86
N MET A 174 -3.51 -6.83 25.93
CA MET A 174 -4.96 -6.58 25.93
C MET A 174 -5.34 -5.38 25.03
N PRO A 175 -4.69 -4.20 25.12
CA PRO A 175 -4.93 -3.11 24.18
C PRO A 175 -4.72 -3.50 22.72
N LEU A 176 -3.60 -4.15 22.39
CA LEU A 176 -3.29 -4.53 21.01
C LEU A 176 -4.30 -5.55 20.47
N PHE A 177 -4.76 -6.49 21.29
CA PHE A 177 -5.79 -7.43 20.86
C PHE A 177 -7.06 -6.70 20.39
N TRP A 178 -7.55 -5.73 21.16
CA TRP A 178 -8.76 -4.99 20.81
C TRP A 178 -8.56 -4.04 19.63
N TRP A 179 -7.44 -3.31 19.60
CA TRP A 179 -7.12 -2.42 18.48
C TRP A 179 -6.96 -3.19 17.17
N LEU A 180 -6.20 -4.28 17.17
CA LEU A 180 -6.00 -5.09 15.97
C LEU A 180 -7.28 -5.82 15.54
N SER A 181 -8.10 -6.28 16.49
CA SER A 181 -9.42 -6.87 16.19
C SER A 181 -10.37 -5.85 15.53
N PHE A 182 -10.41 -4.63 16.06
CA PHE A 182 -11.19 -3.53 15.48
C PHE A 182 -10.71 -3.20 14.06
N ILE A 183 -9.40 -3.06 13.87
CA ILE A 183 -8.80 -2.73 12.56
C ILE A 183 -9.05 -3.84 11.56
N TRP A 184 -8.85 -5.09 11.96
CA TRP A 184 -9.11 -6.24 11.11
C TRP A 184 -10.58 -6.26 10.68
N THR A 185 -11.51 -6.04 11.61
CA THR A 185 -12.94 -5.98 11.33
C THR A 185 -13.27 -4.84 10.38
N LEU A 186 -12.70 -3.65 10.60
CA LEU A 186 -12.89 -2.49 9.74
C LEU A 186 -12.42 -2.78 8.30
N TYR A 187 -11.20 -3.31 8.13
CA TYR A 187 -10.70 -3.69 6.81
C TYR A 187 -11.53 -4.82 6.17
N ALA A 188 -12.01 -5.78 6.95
CA ALA A 188 -12.90 -6.83 6.46
C ALA A 188 -14.22 -6.26 5.94
N VAL A 189 -14.83 -5.31 6.67
CA VAL A 189 -16.05 -4.61 6.22
C VAL A 189 -15.76 -3.80 4.96
N CYS A 190 -14.68 -3.01 4.92
CA CYS A 190 -14.28 -2.27 3.72
C CYS A 190 -14.06 -3.20 2.52
N PHE A 191 -13.41 -4.36 2.74
CA PHE A 191 -13.20 -5.36 1.71
C PHE A 191 -14.53 -5.94 1.21
N CYS A 192 -15.44 -6.31 2.11
CA CYS A 192 -16.79 -6.76 1.77
C CYS A 192 -17.56 -5.72 0.95
N LEU A 193 -17.49 -4.44 1.35
CA LEU A 193 -18.11 -3.34 0.59
C LEU A 193 -17.52 -3.23 -0.81
N VAL A 194 -16.19 -3.28 -0.95
CA VAL A 194 -15.53 -3.28 -2.27
C VAL A 194 -15.98 -4.48 -3.10
N VAL A 195 -16.08 -5.68 -2.53
CA VAL A 195 -16.54 -6.88 -3.26
C VAL A 195 -17.98 -6.72 -3.76
N ILE A 196 -18.89 -6.19 -2.92
CA ILE A 196 -20.30 -5.96 -3.28
C ILE A 196 -20.41 -4.88 -4.37
N LEU A 197 -19.70 -3.76 -4.19
CA LEU A 197 -19.80 -2.60 -5.07
C LEU A 197 -18.96 -2.73 -6.35
N ARG A 198 -17.95 -3.61 -6.38
CA ARG A 198 -17.06 -3.81 -7.55
C ARG A 198 -17.85 -4.01 -8.83
N LYS A 199 -18.89 -4.86 -8.81
CA LYS A 199 -19.68 -5.15 -10.02
C LYS A 199 -20.43 -3.91 -10.50
N GLN A 200 -21.04 -3.18 -9.57
CA GLN A 200 -21.76 -1.93 -9.83
C GLN A 200 -20.82 -0.86 -10.42
N TRP A 201 -19.67 -0.64 -9.80
CA TRP A 201 -18.67 0.34 -10.23
C TRP A 201 -18.08 0.02 -11.60
N VAL A 202 -17.78 -1.26 -11.87
CA VAL A 202 -17.16 -1.68 -13.14
C VAL A 202 -18.18 -1.69 -14.28
N GLU A 203 -19.33 -2.35 -14.09
CA GLU A 203 -20.25 -2.61 -15.20
C GLU A 203 -21.25 -1.48 -15.45
N ARG A 204 -21.80 -0.88 -14.39
CA ARG A 204 -22.89 0.10 -14.50
C ARG A 204 -22.39 1.53 -14.51
N GLU A 205 -21.52 1.86 -13.56
CA GLU A 205 -21.02 3.22 -13.38
C GLU A 205 -19.74 3.48 -14.18
N ARG A 206 -19.08 2.42 -14.66
CA ARG A 206 -17.82 2.47 -15.43
C ARG A 206 -16.82 3.42 -14.79
N LEU A 207 -16.67 3.27 -13.46
CA LEU A 207 -15.77 4.08 -12.67
C LEU A 207 -14.36 3.98 -13.26
N ALA A 208 -13.76 5.12 -13.58
CA ALA A 208 -12.39 5.16 -14.04
C ALA A 208 -11.46 4.77 -12.88
N TYR A 209 -10.37 4.05 -13.18
CA TYR A 209 -9.33 3.69 -12.21
C TYR A 209 -7.99 4.31 -12.62
N PRO A 210 -7.82 5.65 -12.50
CA PRO A 210 -6.64 6.36 -13.02
C PRO A 210 -5.31 5.82 -12.47
N LEU A 211 -5.34 5.25 -11.27
CA LEU A 211 -4.19 4.64 -10.62
C LEU A 211 -3.56 3.49 -11.44
N MET A 212 -4.36 2.77 -12.22
CA MET A 212 -3.92 1.64 -13.03
C MET A 212 -3.60 1.99 -14.47
N GLU A 213 -4.02 3.17 -14.95
CA GLU A 213 -3.81 3.60 -16.34
C GLU A 213 -2.32 3.62 -16.71
N VAL A 214 -1.47 4.21 -15.85
CA VAL A 214 -0.03 4.29 -16.10
C VAL A 214 0.63 2.90 -16.09
N PRO A 215 0.44 2.05 -15.05
CA PRO A 215 0.93 0.68 -15.07
C PRO A 215 0.46 -0.11 -16.29
N GLN A 216 -0.83 -0.06 -16.64
CA GLN A 216 -1.39 -0.78 -17.77
C GLN A 216 -0.80 -0.32 -19.10
N ALA A 217 -0.68 0.99 -19.31
CA ALA A 217 -0.08 1.54 -20.53
C ALA A 217 1.39 1.14 -20.71
N LEU A 218 2.14 1.02 -19.61
CA LEU A 218 3.56 0.64 -19.63
C LEU A 218 3.80 -0.87 -19.80
N VAL A 219 2.81 -1.72 -19.55
CA VAL A 219 2.93 -3.19 -19.72
C VAL A 219 2.15 -3.74 -20.90
N ALA A 220 1.33 -2.92 -21.57
CA ALA A 220 0.42 -3.36 -22.64
C ALA A 220 1.11 -4.16 -23.76
N ASP A 221 2.35 -3.80 -24.12
CA ASP A 221 3.15 -4.49 -25.14
C ASP A 221 4.30 -5.33 -24.58
N ALA A 222 4.30 -5.65 -23.27
CA ALA A 222 5.41 -6.36 -22.63
C ALA A 222 5.61 -7.79 -23.16
N ASP A 223 4.54 -8.47 -23.60
CA ASP A 223 4.59 -9.79 -24.24
C ASP A 223 5.03 -9.73 -25.72
N GLY A 224 5.08 -8.54 -26.32
CA GLY A 224 5.49 -8.38 -27.72
C GLY A 224 6.98 -8.61 -27.95
N PRO A 225 7.47 -8.57 -29.21
CA PRO A 225 8.90 -8.71 -29.51
C PRO A 225 9.72 -7.48 -29.09
N ALA A 226 9.07 -6.33 -28.92
CA ALA A 226 9.74 -5.08 -28.56
C ALA A 226 10.31 -5.16 -27.14
N ARG A 227 11.58 -4.74 -26.99
CA ARG A 227 12.26 -4.72 -25.68
C ARG A 227 11.75 -3.60 -24.77
N VAL A 228 11.47 -2.45 -25.37
CA VAL A 228 11.07 -1.21 -24.67
C VAL A 228 9.57 -0.99 -24.89
N PRO A 229 8.80 -0.67 -23.83
CA PRO A 229 7.38 -0.34 -23.94
C PRO A 229 7.09 0.74 -24.99
N ALA A 230 5.95 0.65 -25.66
CA ALA A 230 5.53 1.59 -26.70
C ALA A 230 5.48 3.05 -26.20
N VAL A 231 5.00 3.25 -24.97
CA VAL A 231 4.91 4.57 -24.33
C VAL A 231 6.29 5.24 -24.23
N LEU A 232 7.30 4.50 -23.80
CA LEU A 232 8.68 5.01 -23.67
C LEU A 232 9.39 5.23 -25.01
N ARG A 233 8.84 4.74 -26.12
CA ARG A 233 9.33 5.03 -27.48
C ARG A 233 8.70 6.29 -28.09
N ASN A 234 7.63 6.81 -27.49
CA ASN A 234 6.90 7.96 -28.01
C ASN A 234 7.60 9.28 -27.64
N LYS A 235 7.99 10.08 -28.65
CA LYS A 235 8.63 11.39 -28.44
C LYS A 235 7.71 12.40 -27.75
N VAL A 236 6.39 12.33 -27.98
CA VAL A 236 5.41 13.22 -27.35
C VAL A 236 5.34 12.98 -25.85
N PHE A 237 5.43 11.72 -25.42
CA PHE A 237 5.51 11.36 -24.00
C PHE A 237 6.71 12.05 -23.33
N TRP A 238 7.90 11.97 -23.96
CA TRP A 238 9.11 12.59 -23.41
C TRP A 238 9.08 14.12 -23.43
N MET A 239 8.49 14.74 -24.46
CA MET A 239 8.27 16.19 -24.45
C MET A 239 7.35 16.60 -23.29
N GLY A 240 6.28 15.83 -23.04
CA GLY A 240 5.39 16.06 -21.90
C GLY A 240 6.07 15.84 -20.55
N ALA A 241 6.91 14.80 -20.42
CA ALA A 241 7.66 14.52 -19.19
C ALA A 241 8.79 15.53 -18.92
N ALA A 242 9.38 16.11 -19.97
CA ALA A 242 10.44 17.12 -19.84
C ALA A 242 9.92 18.43 -19.22
N ILE A 243 8.66 18.80 -19.45
CA ILE A 243 8.06 20.02 -18.89
C ILE A 243 8.15 20.03 -17.35
N PRO A 244 7.57 19.07 -16.60
CA PRO A 244 7.70 19.06 -15.15
C PRO A 244 9.14 18.78 -14.70
N LEU A 245 9.95 18.01 -15.43
CA LEU A 245 11.34 17.77 -15.03
C LEU A 245 12.24 19.00 -15.13
N CYS A 246 11.92 19.94 -16.03
CA CYS A 246 12.72 21.15 -16.25
C CYS A 246 12.14 22.42 -15.62
N ILE A 247 10.86 22.41 -15.23
CA ILE A 247 10.15 23.58 -14.67
C ILE A 247 10.04 23.50 -13.13
N VAL A 248 10.39 22.36 -12.51
CA VAL A 248 10.44 22.18 -11.04
C VAL A 248 11.67 22.85 -10.44
#